data_AF-A0A814GXN9-F1
#
_entry.id   AF-A0A814GXN9-F1
#
_cell.length_a   1.000
_cell.length_b   1.000
_cell.length_c   1.000
_cell.angle_alpha   90.00
_cell.angle_beta   90.00
_cell.angle_gamma   90.00
#
_symmetry.space_group_name_H-M   'P 1'
#
loop_
_entity.id
_entity.type
_entity.pdbx_description
1 polymer ?
#
loop_
_entity_poly.entity_id
_entity_poly.type
_entity_poly.pdbx_seq_one_letter_code
_entity_poly.pdbx_strand_id
1 'polypeptide(L)'
;MMRHLLLQEGDDISVQFVELPTAAFVRFQPQSKDFLDIPNPSAVLAIALRNFSCLTKGDLRAINHLNRRYELLVLELKPADAVTIIECENT
;
A
#
# COMPACT_ATOMS: atom_id res chain seq x y z
N MET A 1 4.24 -7.47 8.13
CA MET A 1 5.67 -7.68 7.83
C MET A 1 6.08 -9.14 8.01
N MET A 2 6.15 -9.71 9.23
CA MET A 2 6.55 -11.12 9.44
C MET A 2 5.75 -12.15 8.62
N ARG A 3 4.41 -12.01 8.56
CA ARG A 3 3.56 -12.89 7.72
C ARG A 3 3.77 -12.75 6.21
N HIS A 4 4.12 -11.56 5.73
CA HIS A 4 4.36 -11.33 4.29
C HIS A 4 5.76 -11.81 3.89
N LEU A 5 6.72 -11.81 4.82
CA LEU A 5 8.07 -12.29 4.60
C LEU A 5 8.24 -13.78 4.97
N LEU A 6 7.17 -14.44 5.43
CA LEU A 6 7.16 -15.85 5.86
C LEU A 6 8.24 -16.18 6.92
N LEU A 7 8.58 -15.20 7.76
CA LEU A 7 9.66 -15.31 8.74
C LEU A 7 9.23 -16.08 10.00
N GLN A 8 10.15 -16.85 10.54
CA GLN A 8 10.02 -17.49 11.86
C GLN A 8 10.96 -16.84 12.88
N GLU A 9 10.70 -17.07 14.16
CA GLU A 9 11.53 -16.55 15.25
C GLU A 9 12.95 -17.15 15.15
N GLY A 10 13.96 -16.29 14.99
CA GLY A 10 15.35 -16.70 14.79
C GLY A 10 15.87 -16.65 13.35
N ASP A 11 15.04 -16.27 12.37
CA ASP A 11 15.51 -16.03 10.99
C ASP A 11 16.41 -14.79 10.89
N ASP A 12 17.43 -14.88 10.04
CA ASP A 12 18.33 -13.77 9.73
C ASP A 12 17.70 -12.84 8.68
N ILE A 13 17.70 -11.53 8.96
CA ILE A 13 17.09 -10.51 8.11
C ILE A 13 18.17 -9.50 7.71
N SER A 14 18.49 -9.44 6.43
CA SER A 14 19.36 -8.39 5.87
C SER A 14 18.57 -7.10 5.66
N VAL A 15 18.83 -6.09 6.49
CA VAL A 15 18.26 -4.75 6.33
C VAL A 15 19.25 -3.85 5.58
N GLN A 16 18.79 -3.24 4.50
CA GLN A 16 19.58 -2.26 3.73
C GLN A 16 18.87 -0.92 3.70
N PHE A 17 19.65 0.16 3.77
CA PHE A 17 19.12 1.50 3.57
C PHE A 17 19.05 1.80 2.07
N VAL A 18 17.85 2.13 1.60
CA VAL A 18 17.61 2.45 0.19
C VAL A 18 16.77 3.72 0.14
N GLU A 19 17.18 4.67 -0.69
CA GLU A 19 16.37 5.86 -0.98
C GLU A 19 15.27 5.48 -1.98
N LEU A 20 14.01 5.57 -1.55
CA LEU A 20 12.86 5.29 -2.39
C LEU A 20 12.39 6.57 -3.10
N PRO A 21 12.16 6.56 -4.42
CA PRO A 21 11.62 7.71 -5.11
C PRO A 21 10.16 7.95 -4.73
N THR A 22 9.71 9.20 -4.78
CA THR A 22 8.31 9.57 -4.54
C THR A 22 7.41 8.96 -5.61
N ALA A 23 6.30 8.38 -5.17
CA ALA A 23 5.32 7.80 -6.08
C ALA A 23 4.69 8.89 -6.96
N ALA A 24 4.90 8.80 -8.28
CA ALA A 24 4.24 9.68 -9.24
C ALA A 24 2.89 9.10 -9.70
N PHE A 25 2.79 7.77 -9.69
CA PHE A 25 1.59 7.06 -10.08
C PHE A 25 1.50 5.71 -9.37
N VAL A 26 0.30 5.38 -8.90
CA VAL A 26 0.01 4.11 -8.28
C VAL A 26 -1.32 3.58 -8.79
N ARG A 27 -1.34 2.30 -9.14
CA ARG A 27 -2.56 1.59 -9.54
C ARG A 27 -2.88 0.50 -8.53
N PHE A 28 -4.05 0.59 -7.92
CA PHE A 28 -4.56 -0.41 -6.99
C PHE A 28 -5.68 -1.24 -7.63
N GLN A 29 -5.76 -2.52 -7.25
CA GLN A 29 -6.86 -3.41 -7.58
C GLN A 29 -7.55 -3.88 -6.29
N PRO A 30 -8.83 -3.51 -6.08
CA PRO A 30 -9.61 -4.06 -4.98
C PRO A 30 -9.87 -5.55 -5.19
N GLN A 31 -9.69 -6.34 -4.12
CA GLN A 31 -9.99 -7.76 -4.12
C GLN A 31 -11.49 -8.05 -3.89
N SER A 32 -12.21 -7.11 -3.26
CA SER A 32 -13.66 -7.19 -3.09
C SER A 32 -14.38 -6.07 -3.85
N LYS A 33 -15.54 -6.42 -4.41
CA LYS A 33 -16.48 -5.46 -5.01
C LYS A 33 -17.07 -4.49 -3.99
N ASP A 34 -17.11 -4.88 -2.72
CA ASP A 34 -17.62 -4.03 -1.64
C ASP A 34 -16.88 -2.68 -1.55
N PHE A 35 -15.62 -2.63 -2.00
CA PHE A 35 -14.86 -1.37 -2.04
C PHE A 35 -15.38 -0.41 -3.12
N LEU A 36 -15.91 -0.94 -4.23
CA LEU A 36 -16.49 -0.16 -5.32
C LEU A 36 -17.88 0.38 -4.95
N ASP A 37 -18.58 -0.25 -4.00
CA ASP A 37 -19.88 0.20 -3.48
C ASP A 37 -19.76 1.39 -2.50
N ILE A 38 -18.53 1.76 -2.11
CA ILE A 38 -18.29 2.95 -1.29
C ILE A 38 -18.59 4.19 -2.13
N PRO A 39 -19.35 5.18 -1.63
CA PRO A 39 -19.73 6.36 -2.40
C PRO A 39 -18.54 7.22 -2.86
N ASN A 40 -17.43 7.23 -2.11
CA ASN A 40 -16.20 7.98 -2.44
C ASN A 40 -14.94 7.12 -2.21
N PRO A 41 -14.65 6.12 -3.06
CA PRO A 41 -13.56 5.17 -2.84
C PRO A 41 -12.18 5.85 -2.92
N SER A 42 -12.03 6.87 -3.79
CA SER A 42 -10.77 7.62 -3.92
C SER A 42 -10.39 8.39 -2.65
N ALA A 43 -11.36 8.98 -1.94
CA ALA A 43 -11.11 9.72 -0.71
C ALA A 43 -10.72 8.79 0.44
N VAL A 44 -11.42 7.65 0.56
CA VAL A 44 -11.09 6.61 1.53
C VAL A 44 -9.69 6.06 1.28
N LEU A 45 -9.34 5.83 0.02
CA LEU A 45 -8.00 5.41 -0.37
C LEU A 45 -6.95 6.45 0.04
N ALA A 46 -7.14 7.73 -0.28
CA ALA A 46 -6.19 8.79 0.07
C ALA A 46 -5.97 8.89 1.58
N ILE A 47 -7.03 8.79 2.39
CA ILE A 47 -6.93 8.79 3.85
C ILE A 47 -6.20 7.54 4.33
N ALA A 48 -6.52 6.37 3.78
CA ALA A 48 -5.87 5.13 4.17
C ALA A 48 -4.38 5.14 3.81
N LEU A 49 -4.00 5.71 2.67
CA LEU A 49 -2.61 5.84 2.22
C LEU A 49 -1.76 6.71 3.14
N ARG A 50 -2.34 7.68 3.86
CA ARG A 50 -1.60 8.46 4.89
C ARG A 50 -1.05 7.59 6.02
N ASN A 51 -1.62 6.42 6.27
CA ASN A 51 -1.13 5.49 7.29
C ASN A 51 0.02 4.61 6.78
N PHE A 52 0.41 4.75 5.51
CA PHE A 52 1.48 3.98 4.90
C PHE A 52 2.61 4.91 4.47
N SER A 53 3.85 4.50 4.70
CA SER A 53 5.04 5.28 4.35
C SER A 53 5.55 4.92 2.94
N CYS A 54 5.35 3.68 2.53
CA CYS A 54 5.90 3.14 1.29
C CYS A 54 5.02 2.03 0.73
N LEU A 55 5.10 1.88 -0.60
CA LEU A 55 4.37 0.88 -1.36
C LEU A 55 5.34 0.06 -2.20
N THR A 56 4.99 -1.21 -2.38
CA THR A 56 5.74 -2.15 -3.20
C THR A 56 4.80 -2.83 -4.17
N LYS A 57 5.25 -3.04 -5.40
CA LYS A 57 4.46 -3.66 -6.45
C LYS A 57 4.16 -5.11 -6.10
N GLY A 58 2.94 -5.55 -6.34
CA GLY A 58 2.45 -6.89 -6.01
C GLY A 58 2.10 -7.07 -4.53
N ASP A 59 2.26 -6.04 -3.69
CA ASP A 59 1.92 -6.14 -2.28
C ASP A 59 0.40 -5.95 -2.04
N LEU A 60 -0.11 -6.63 -1.02
CA LEU A 60 -1.52 -6.61 -0.65
C LEU A 60 -1.71 -5.77 0.61
N ARG A 61 -2.33 -4.60 0.44
CA ARG A 61 -2.55 -3.62 1.49
C ARG A 61 -3.98 -3.67 1.98
N ALA A 62 -4.12 -3.91 3.27
CA ALA A 62 -5.42 -3.89 3.94
C ALA A 62 -5.72 -2.48 4.45
N ILE A 63 -6.87 -1.95 4.09
CA ILE A 63 -7.41 -0.68 4.56
C ILE A 63 -8.66 -0.93 5.40
N ASN A 64 -8.85 -0.14 6.44
CA ASN A 64 -10.02 -0.25 7.32
C ASN A 64 -10.94 0.95 7.10
N HIS A 65 -12.21 0.69 6.79
CA HIS A 65 -13.23 1.72 6.63
C HIS A 65 -14.58 1.21 7.13
N LEU A 66 -15.26 2.00 7.98
CA LEU A 66 -16.57 1.67 8.56
C LEU A 66 -16.64 0.27 9.20
N ASN A 67 -15.64 -0.09 10.00
CA ASN A 67 -15.50 -1.43 10.62
C ASN A 67 -15.40 -2.60 9.63
N ARG A 68 -15.15 -2.34 8.34
CA ARG A 68 -14.79 -3.37 7.36
C ARG A 68 -13.35 -3.21 6.91
N ARG A 69 -12.70 -4.35 6.71
CA ARG A 69 -11.34 -4.46 6.17
C ARG A 69 -11.45 -4.76 4.68
N TYR A 70 -10.85 -3.92 3.86
CA TYR A 70 -10.76 -4.11 2.41
C TYR A 70 -9.32 -4.37 2.02
N GLU A 71 -9.10 -5.28 1.09
CA GLU A 71 -7.77 -5.63 0.61
C GLU A 71 -7.57 -5.08 -0.80
N LEU A 72 -6.47 -4.35 -0.97
CA LEU A 72 -6.09 -3.68 -2.20
C LEU A 72 -4.71 -4.21 -2.64
N LEU A 73 -4.66 -4.79 -3.83
CA LEU A 73 -3.41 -5.23 -4.44
C LEU A 73 -2.77 -4.06 -5.19
N VAL A 74 -1.49 -3.82 -4.94
CA VAL A 74 -0.71 -2.86 -5.72
C VAL A 74 -0.34 -3.50 -7.06
N LEU A 75 -0.97 -3.06 -8.15
CA LEU A 75 -0.70 -3.58 -9.49
C LEU A 75 0.52 -2.93 -10.13
N GLU A 76 0.60 -1.61 -10.07
CA GLU A 76 1.60 -0.83 -10.79
C GLU A 76 2.04 0.37 -9.95
N LEU A 77 3.35 0.64 -9.98
CA LEU A 77 4.00 1.77 -9.35
C LEU A 77 4.93 2.44 -10.35
N LYS A 78 5.02 3.76 -10.29
CA LYS A 78 5.99 4.55 -11.04
C LYS A 78 6.63 5.60 -10.13
N PRO A 79 7.94 5.87 -10.29
CA PRO A 79 8.84 5.37 -11.34
C PRO A 79 9.51 4.00 -11.06
N ALA A 80 9.40 3.47 -9.84
CA ALA A 80 10.06 2.22 -9.44
C ALA A 80 9.04 1.22 -8.86
N ASP A 81 9.47 -0.04 -8.69
CA ASP A 81 8.66 -1.10 -8.09
C ASP A 81 8.49 -0.94 -6.57
N ALA A 82 9.26 -0.06 -5.93
CA ALA A 82 9.08 0.39 -4.56
C ALA A 82 9.19 1.92 -4.50
N VAL A 83 8.23 2.56 -3.86
CA VAL A 83 8.12 4.03 -3.82
C VAL A 83 7.71 4.50 -2.43
N THR A 84 8.08 5.73 -2.09
CA THR A 84 7.61 6.43 -0.88
C THR A 84 6.35 7.25 -1.20
N ILE A 85 5.42 7.31 -0.24
CA ILE A 85 4.14 8.03 -0.34
C ILE A 85 3.90 9.02 0.81
N ILE A 86 4.94 9.31 1.59
CA ILE A 86 4.87 10.16 2.79
C ILE A 86 4.44 11.61 2.45
N GLU A 87 4.75 12.08 1.24
CA GLU A 87 4.54 13.48 0.81
C GLU A 87 3.64 13.58 -0.44
N CYS A 88 2.65 12.68 -0.59
CA CYS A 88 1.66 12.86 -1.66
C CYS A 88 0.66 13.95 -1.24
N GLU A 89 1.12 15.20 -1.21
CA GLU A 89 0.33 16.38 -0.88
C GLU A 89 -0.47 16.76 -2.14
N ASN A 90 -1.80 16.66 -2.08
CA ASN A 90 -2.68 17.16 -3.13
C ASN A 90 -2.36 18.65 -3.38
N THR A 91 -1.76 18.96 -4.53
CA THR A 91 -1.84 20.29 -5.15
C THR A 91 -2.98 20.29 -6.16
#